data_AF-A0A7M2ABT1-F1
#
_entry.id   AF-A0A7M2ABT1-F1
#
_cell.length_a   1.000
_cell.length_b   1.000
_cell.length_c   1.000
_cell.angle_alpha   90.00
_cell.angle_beta   90.00
_cell.angle_gamma   90.00
#
_symmetry.space_group_name_H-M   'P 1'
#
loop_
_entity.id
_entity.type
_entity.pdbx_description
1 polymer ?
#
loop_
_entity_poly.entity_id
_entity_poly.type
_entity_poly.pdbx_seq_one_letter_code
_entity_poly.pdbx_strand_id
1 'polypeptide(L)'
;MDRNHIIDMMENRWRPSWNAAIESLAFIEEFGLQIISKIEAIASSIVDDLEVLMRDEHTHTMIHNDLNPGNVLIHNNKDVYFIDWEEARYGSVFFDISLRCSHLRQVEIYREALSSHGYDIPHEQFVKYFSLASRYLGIRYMSWSLGVWEQHPHAKDDLKKYMKMVTQPLFS
;
A
#
# COMPACT_ATOMS: atom_id res chain seq x y z
N MET A 1 -1.51 11.43 -8.42
CA MET A 1 -2.28 10.64 -7.46
C MET A 1 -3.26 11.59 -6.84
N ASP A 2 -4.52 11.49 -7.23
CA ASP A 2 -5.59 12.38 -6.76
C ASP A 2 -6.75 11.56 -6.19
N ARG A 3 -7.73 12.27 -5.63
CA ARG A 3 -8.89 11.65 -4.99
C ARG A 3 -9.68 10.79 -5.96
N ASN A 4 -9.89 11.26 -7.19
CA ASN A 4 -10.69 10.54 -8.19
C ASN A 4 -10.06 9.21 -8.58
N HIS A 5 -8.73 9.18 -8.73
CA HIS A 5 -8.03 7.95 -9.02
C HIS A 5 -8.10 6.94 -7.87
N ILE A 6 -8.06 7.41 -6.61
CA ILE A 6 -8.26 6.54 -5.44
C ILE A 6 -9.68 5.98 -5.41
N ILE A 7 -10.69 6.81 -5.65
CA ILE A 7 -12.09 6.35 -5.73
C ILE A 7 -12.25 5.30 -6.83
N ASP A 8 -11.71 5.55 -8.03
CA ASP A 8 -11.79 4.61 -9.14
C ASP A 8 -11.16 3.26 -8.78
N MET A 9 -9.97 3.27 -8.16
CA MET A 9 -9.32 2.06 -7.67
C MET A 9 -10.21 1.33 -6.66
N MET A 10 -10.74 2.05 -5.67
CA MET A 10 -11.58 1.49 -4.61
C MET A 10 -12.87 0.89 -5.18
N GLU A 11 -13.65 1.64 -5.95
CA GLU A 11 -15.00 1.27 -6.36
C GLU A 11 -15.02 0.32 -7.56
N ASN A 12 -14.08 0.48 -8.51
CA ASN A 12 -14.11 -0.27 -9.76
C ASN A 12 -13.14 -1.45 -9.78
N ARG A 13 -12.11 -1.47 -8.93
CA ARG A 13 -11.14 -2.59 -8.86
C ARG A 13 -11.28 -3.39 -7.58
N TRP A 14 -11.17 -2.76 -6.43
CA TRP A 14 -11.11 -3.50 -5.17
C TRP A 14 -12.48 -3.95 -4.64
N ARG A 15 -13.46 -3.03 -4.54
CA ARG A 15 -14.78 -3.26 -3.93
C ARG A 15 -15.53 -4.46 -4.56
N PRO A 16 -15.58 -4.63 -5.90
CA PRO A 16 -16.28 -5.76 -6.49
C PRO A 16 -15.64 -7.11 -6.12
N SER A 17 -14.32 -7.22 -6.22
CA SER A 17 -13.58 -8.43 -5.85
C SER A 17 -13.65 -8.73 -4.36
N TRP A 18 -13.61 -7.69 -3.53
CA TRP A 18 -13.72 -7.83 -2.08
C TRP A 18 -15.10 -8.31 -1.65
N ASN A 19 -16.17 -7.72 -2.18
CA ASN A 19 -17.54 -8.14 -1.89
C ASN A 19 -17.77 -9.62 -2.26
N ALA A 20 -17.30 -10.03 -3.44
CA ALA A 20 -17.38 -11.43 -3.86
C ALA A 20 -16.58 -12.36 -2.93
N ALA A 21 -15.42 -11.93 -2.45
CA ALA A 21 -14.60 -12.73 -1.55
C ALA A 21 -15.25 -12.90 -0.17
N ILE A 22 -15.79 -11.84 0.43
CA ILE A 22 -16.38 -11.89 1.78
C ILE A 22 -17.74 -12.60 1.85
N GLU A 23 -18.38 -12.87 0.71
CA GLU A 23 -19.56 -13.75 0.63
C GLU A 23 -19.20 -15.24 0.74
N SER A 24 -17.93 -15.61 0.52
CA SER A 24 -17.45 -16.99 0.61
C SER A 24 -17.23 -17.42 2.06
N LEU A 25 -17.87 -18.52 2.48
CA LEU A 25 -17.61 -19.14 3.78
C LEU A 25 -16.14 -19.56 3.93
N ALA A 26 -15.52 -20.09 2.87
CA ALA A 26 -14.12 -20.49 2.90
C ALA A 26 -13.18 -19.30 3.14
N PHE A 27 -13.49 -18.13 2.58
CA PHE A 27 -12.74 -16.91 2.83
C PHE A 27 -12.88 -16.43 4.27
N ILE A 28 -14.10 -16.45 4.81
CA ILE A 28 -14.37 -16.10 6.20
C ILE A 28 -13.64 -17.05 7.16
N GLU A 29 -13.66 -18.36 6.89
CA GLU A 29 -12.98 -19.37 7.70
C GLU A 29 -11.46 -19.20 7.67
N GLU A 30 -10.87 -18.87 6.52
CA GLU A 30 -9.42 -18.69 6.39
C GLU A 30 -8.91 -17.41 7.04
N PHE A 31 -9.57 -16.26 6.79
CA PHE A 31 -9.05 -14.95 7.16
C PHE A 31 -9.70 -14.37 8.42
N GLY A 32 -10.86 -14.88 8.81
CA GLY A 32 -11.57 -14.52 10.03
C GLY A 32 -12.37 -13.21 9.94
N LEU A 33 -13.59 -13.25 10.51
CA LEU A 33 -14.52 -12.10 10.54
C LEU A 33 -13.93 -10.83 11.17
N GLN A 34 -13.05 -10.97 12.16
CA GLN A 34 -12.45 -9.82 12.84
C GLN A 34 -11.54 -9.01 11.90
N ILE A 35 -10.71 -9.68 11.10
CA ILE A 35 -9.81 -9.03 10.14
C ILE A 35 -10.64 -8.40 9.02
N ILE A 36 -11.59 -9.16 8.47
CA ILE A 36 -12.50 -8.70 7.41
C ILE A 36 -13.25 -7.43 7.85
N SER A 37 -13.86 -7.44 9.04
CA SER A 37 -14.60 -6.28 9.56
C SER A 37 -13.70 -5.06 9.80
N LYS A 38 -12.46 -5.29 10.24
CA LYS A 38 -11.48 -4.22 10.43
C LYS A 38 -11.05 -3.60 9.10
N ILE A 39 -10.87 -4.41 8.06
CA ILE A 39 -10.54 -3.93 6.72
C ILE A 39 -11.69 -3.13 6.14
N GLU A 40 -12.94 -3.60 6.26
CA GLU A 40 -14.15 -2.84 5.87
C GLU A 40 -14.22 -1.48 6.55
N ALA A 41 -14.00 -1.45 7.87
CA ALA A 41 -14.03 -0.19 8.63
C ALA A 41 -12.94 0.79 8.19
N ILE A 42 -11.75 0.31 7.79
CA ILE A 42 -10.68 1.17 7.28
C ILE A 42 -10.97 1.61 5.85
N ALA A 43 -11.46 0.72 5.01
CA ALA A 43 -11.78 1.00 3.62
C ALA A 43 -12.90 2.04 3.46
N SER A 44 -13.84 2.12 4.41
CA SER A 44 -14.95 3.07 4.35
C SER A 44 -14.51 4.53 4.54
N SER A 45 -13.38 4.78 5.21
CA SER A 45 -12.82 6.13 5.41
C SER A 45 -11.54 6.40 4.62
N ILE A 46 -10.98 5.41 3.94
CA ILE A 46 -9.62 5.50 3.39
C ILE A 46 -9.43 6.64 2.39
N VAL A 47 -10.46 6.94 1.58
CA VAL A 47 -10.39 8.03 0.59
C VAL A 47 -10.22 9.38 1.30
N ASP A 48 -10.99 9.60 2.38
CA ASP A 48 -10.96 10.85 3.14
C ASP A 48 -9.70 10.92 4.00
N ASP A 49 -9.29 9.79 4.59
CA ASP A 49 -8.06 9.70 5.39
C ASP A 49 -6.81 10.06 4.56
N LEU A 50 -6.79 9.73 3.26
CA LEU A 50 -5.70 10.04 2.35
C LEU A 50 -5.67 11.49 1.85
N GLU A 51 -6.71 12.31 2.13
CA GLU A 51 -6.69 13.71 1.69
C GLU A 51 -5.49 14.47 2.23
N VAL A 52 -5.02 14.13 3.42
CA VAL A 52 -3.84 14.78 4.01
C VAL A 52 -2.57 14.54 3.17
N LEU A 53 -2.42 13.36 2.55
CA LEU A 53 -1.32 13.08 1.63
C LEU A 53 -1.50 13.82 0.30
N MET A 54 -2.74 13.96 -0.18
CA MET A 54 -3.04 14.65 -1.44
C MET A 54 -2.87 16.16 -1.34
N ARG A 55 -3.05 16.75 -0.15
CA ARG A 55 -2.94 18.20 0.06
C ARG A 55 -1.53 18.65 0.44
N ASP A 56 -0.70 17.74 0.97
CA ASP A 56 0.66 18.06 1.39
C ASP A 56 1.65 17.99 0.21
N GLU A 57 1.64 19.05 -0.59
CA GLU A 57 2.49 19.20 -1.79
C GLU A 57 3.99 19.10 -1.48
N HIS A 58 4.43 19.36 -0.25
CA HIS A 58 5.83 19.22 0.14
C HIS A 58 6.33 17.76 0.02
N THR A 59 5.42 16.80 0.08
CA THR A 59 5.74 15.37 -0.07
C THR A 59 5.59 14.88 -1.51
N HIS A 60 5.18 15.75 -2.44
CA HIS A 60 4.84 15.34 -3.80
C HIS A 60 6.05 15.29 -4.72
N THR A 61 6.13 14.21 -5.47
CA THR A 61 7.17 13.97 -6.47
C THR A 61 6.62 13.11 -7.59
N MET A 62 7.43 12.84 -8.62
CA MET A 62 7.14 11.76 -9.54
C MET A 62 7.30 10.43 -8.79
N ILE A 63 6.19 9.74 -8.58
CA ILE A 63 6.16 8.40 -7.99
C ILE A 63 6.02 7.35 -9.08
N HIS A 64 6.63 6.20 -8.86
CA HIS A 64 6.49 5.01 -9.67
C HIS A 64 5.08 4.41 -9.54
N ASN A 65 4.52 4.45 -8.33
CA ASN A 65 3.20 3.96 -7.95
C ASN A 65 2.99 2.45 -8.20
N ASP A 66 4.06 1.71 -8.45
CA ASP A 66 4.07 0.24 -8.49
C ASP A 66 5.47 -0.29 -8.17
N LEU A 67 6.12 0.25 -7.14
CA LEU A 67 7.50 -0.09 -6.80
C LEU A 67 7.58 -1.40 -6.00
N ASN A 68 7.01 -2.48 -6.54
CA ASN A 68 7.11 -3.83 -5.98
C ASN A 68 8.48 -4.46 -6.33
N PRO A 69 8.93 -5.52 -5.62
CA PRO A 69 10.25 -6.13 -5.87
C PRO A 69 10.50 -6.61 -7.30
N GLY A 70 9.46 -6.96 -8.06
CA GLY A 70 9.58 -7.35 -9.46
C GLY A 70 10.02 -6.20 -10.39
N ASN A 71 9.74 -4.96 -9.99
CA ASN A 71 10.03 -3.76 -10.75
C ASN A 71 11.37 -3.11 -10.35
N VAL A 72 12.20 -3.82 -9.59
CA VAL A 72 13.52 -3.37 -9.13
C VAL A 72 14.60 -4.33 -9.61
N LEU A 73 15.45 -3.87 -10.55
CA LEU A 73 16.59 -4.63 -11.05
C LEU A 73 17.86 -4.24 -10.30
N ILE A 74 18.65 -5.23 -9.89
CA ILE A 74 19.95 -5.03 -9.23
C ILE A 74 21.04 -5.61 -10.11
N HIS A 75 21.99 -4.77 -10.53
CA HIS A 75 23.17 -5.17 -11.29
C HIS A 75 24.43 -5.07 -10.43
N ASN A 76 25.25 -6.12 -10.45
CA ASN A 76 26.52 -6.22 -9.69
C ASN A 76 26.42 -5.87 -8.20
N ASN A 77 25.25 -6.05 -7.58
CA ASN A 77 24.96 -5.65 -6.19
C ASN A 77 25.25 -4.16 -5.89
N LYS A 78 25.24 -3.30 -6.91
CA LYS A 78 25.57 -1.87 -6.78
C LYS A 78 24.55 -0.99 -7.47
N ASP A 79 24.24 -1.31 -8.72
CA ASP A 79 23.40 -0.46 -9.54
C ASP A 79 21.95 -0.91 -9.40
N VAL A 80 21.07 0.04 -9.06
CA VAL A 80 19.64 -0.20 -8.89
C VAL A 80 18.90 0.52 -10.01
N TYR A 81 18.05 -0.21 -10.73
CA TYR A 81 17.22 0.31 -11.80
C TYR A 81 15.74 0.04 -11.49
N PHE A 82 14.88 1.02 -11.77
CA PHE A 82 13.43 0.89 -11.68
C PHE A 82 12.84 0.80 -13.09
N ILE A 83 11.96 -0.18 -13.30
CA ILE A 83 11.33 -0.48 -14.60
C ILE A 83 9.80 -0.50 -14.46
N ASP A 84 9.08 -0.54 -15.57
CA ASP A 84 7.61 -0.63 -15.60
C ASP A 84 6.90 0.61 -15.04
N TRP A 85 7.25 1.77 -15.60
CA TRP A 85 6.74 3.10 -15.24
C TRP A 85 5.29 3.38 -15.70
N GLU A 86 4.50 2.39 -16.09
CA GLU A 86 3.15 2.59 -16.65
C GLU A 86 2.14 3.16 -15.65
N GLU A 87 2.37 2.91 -14.35
CA GLU A 87 1.54 3.44 -13.26
C GLU A 87 2.04 4.79 -12.72
N ALA A 88 3.16 5.29 -13.24
CA ALA A 88 3.85 6.46 -12.72
C ALA A 88 3.01 7.73 -12.82
N ARG A 89 3.13 8.59 -11.81
CA ARG A 89 2.31 9.81 -11.67
C ARG A 89 2.93 10.78 -10.69
N TYR A 90 2.45 12.02 -10.69
CA TYR A 90 2.82 12.98 -9.67
C TYR A 90 1.99 12.77 -8.40
N GLY A 91 2.59 12.67 -7.21
CA GLY A 91 1.86 12.50 -5.95
C GLY A 91 2.78 12.27 -4.75
N SER A 92 2.20 12.01 -3.58
CA SER A 92 2.97 11.85 -2.35
C SER A 92 3.93 10.66 -2.40
N VAL A 93 5.19 10.87 -2.03
CA VAL A 93 6.25 9.85 -2.01
C VAL A 93 5.90 8.61 -1.18
N PHE A 94 5.01 8.75 -0.18
CA PHE A 94 4.58 7.66 0.68
C PHE A 94 3.89 6.50 -0.05
N PHE A 95 3.37 6.74 -1.26
CA PHE A 95 2.81 5.70 -2.13
C PHE A 95 3.88 4.75 -2.73
N ASP A 96 5.16 5.12 -2.76
CA ASP A 96 6.25 4.23 -3.20
C ASP A 96 7.00 3.57 -2.03
N ILE A 97 6.98 4.17 -0.85
CA ILE A 97 7.75 3.70 0.31
C ILE A 97 7.09 2.47 0.95
N SER A 98 5.75 2.46 0.99
CA SER A 98 5.00 1.52 1.83
C SER A 98 5.08 0.05 1.38
N LEU A 99 5.44 -0.22 0.13
CA LEU A 99 5.69 -1.58 -0.37
C LEU A 99 7.11 -2.08 -0.07
N ARG A 100 8.02 -1.18 0.32
CA ARG A 100 9.45 -1.46 0.51
C ARG A 100 9.85 -1.52 1.97
N CYS A 101 9.11 -0.88 2.86
CA CYS A 101 9.35 -0.92 4.29
C CYS A 101 8.30 -1.80 4.98
N SER A 102 8.74 -2.83 5.70
CA SER A 102 7.86 -3.76 6.43
C SER A 102 7.90 -3.59 7.95
N HIS A 103 8.83 -2.77 8.45
CA HIS A 103 8.98 -2.55 9.89
C HIS A 103 9.51 -1.15 10.20
N LEU A 104 9.19 -0.66 11.41
CA LEU A 104 9.51 0.69 11.86
C LEU A 104 10.98 1.10 11.65
N ARG A 105 11.93 0.19 11.84
CA ARG A 105 13.35 0.50 11.59
C ARG A 105 13.67 0.87 10.13
N GLN A 106 13.04 0.22 9.15
CA GLN A 106 13.23 0.58 7.73
C GLN A 106 12.59 1.93 7.41
N VAL A 107 11.41 2.18 8.00
CA VAL A 107 10.70 3.46 7.92
C VAL A 107 11.59 4.59 8.46
N GLU A 108 12.24 4.40 9.60
CA GLU A 108 13.18 5.40 10.16
C GLU A 108 14.43 5.60 9.30
N ILE A 109 15.05 4.53 8.81
CA ILE A 109 16.21 4.64 7.89
C ILE A 109 15.84 5.46 6.65
N TYR A 110 14.64 5.25 6.09
CA TYR A 110 14.18 6.02 4.95
C TYR A 110 13.96 7.49 5.29
N ARG A 111 13.35 7.78 6.45
CA ARG A 111 13.15 9.16 6.93
C ARG A 111 14.47 9.89 7.12
N GLU A 112 15.48 9.24 7.71
CA GLU A 112 16.83 9.80 7.87
C GLU A 112 17.51 10.04 6.52
N ALA A 113 17.33 9.13 5.55
CA ALA A 113 17.84 9.31 4.20
C ALA A 113 17.16 10.47 3.46
N LEU A 114 15.87 10.69 3.64
CA LEU A 114 15.16 11.87 3.10
C LEU A 114 15.69 13.17 3.72
N SER A 115 15.87 13.19 5.04
CA SER A 115 16.41 14.34 5.78
C SER A 115 17.79 14.74 5.27
N SER A 116 18.68 13.76 4.99
CA SER A 116 20.01 14.05 4.42
C SER A 116 19.98 14.63 3.00
N HIS A 117 18.83 14.55 2.32
CA HIS A 117 18.57 15.17 1.00
C HIS A 117 17.71 16.44 1.11
N GLY A 118 17.49 16.97 2.32
CA GLY A 118 16.75 18.22 2.55
C GLY A 118 15.24 18.07 2.69
N TYR A 119 14.73 16.84 2.85
CA TYR A 119 13.32 16.56 3.10
C TYR A 119 13.10 16.18 4.57
N ASP A 120 13.01 17.20 5.42
CA ASP A 120 12.81 17.01 6.85
C ASP A 120 11.33 16.82 7.19
N ILE A 121 10.92 15.57 7.37
CA ILE A 121 9.57 15.21 7.81
C ILE A 121 9.62 14.76 9.29
N PRO A 122 8.87 15.42 10.20
CA PRO A 122 8.76 15.01 11.59
C PRO A 122 8.35 13.53 11.73
N HIS A 123 8.93 12.83 12.71
CA HIS A 123 8.68 11.40 12.94
C HIS A 123 7.20 11.04 13.01
N GLU A 124 6.41 11.78 13.80
CA GLU A 124 4.97 11.52 13.94
C GLU A 124 4.20 11.70 12.62
N GLN A 125 4.57 12.70 11.83
CA GLN A 125 4.00 12.94 10.51
C GLN A 125 4.37 11.82 9.54
N PHE A 126 5.64 11.40 9.55
CA PHE A 126 6.13 10.31 8.71
C PHE A 126 5.41 8.99 9.01
N VAL A 127 5.30 8.62 10.29
CA VAL A 127 4.58 7.44 10.75
C VAL A 127 3.10 7.48 10.35
N LYS A 128 2.46 8.64 10.50
CA LYS A 128 1.06 8.85 10.09
C LYS A 128 0.90 8.64 8.58
N TYR A 129 1.70 9.32 7.76
CA TYR A 129 1.57 9.26 6.30
C TYR A 129 1.91 7.89 5.74
N PHE A 130 2.97 7.27 6.27
CA PHE A 130 3.33 5.90 5.95
C PHE A 130 2.19 4.93 6.29
N SER A 131 1.57 5.07 7.47
CA SER A 131 0.47 4.20 7.88
C SER A 131 -0.75 4.31 6.97
N LEU A 132 -1.09 5.53 6.54
CA LEU A 132 -2.19 5.79 5.63
C LEU A 132 -1.92 5.23 4.23
N ALA A 133 -0.73 5.49 3.68
CA ALA A 133 -0.34 4.95 2.37
C ALA A 133 -0.24 3.41 2.38
N SER A 134 0.33 2.82 3.43
CA SER A 134 0.43 1.36 3.59
C SER A 134 -0.96 0.70 3.61
N ARG A 135 -1.92 1.30 4.32
CA ARG A 135 -3.32 0.83 4.30
C ARG A 135 -3.91 0.85 2.90
N TYR A 136 -3.78 1.96 2.21
CA TYR A 136 -4.29 2.11 0.86
C TYR A 136 -3.67 1.09 -0.11
N LEU A 137 -2.35 0.93 -0.06
CA LEU A 137 -1.66 -0.02 -0.93
C LEU A 137 -2.04 -1.46 -0.58
N GLY A 138 -2.18 -1.81 0.70
CA GLY A 138 -2.71 -3.10 1.11
C GLY A 138 -4.07 -3.37 0.46
N ILE A 139 -4.99 -2.40 0.51
CA ILE A 139 -6.29 -2.50 -0.17
C ILE A 139 -6.11 -2.69 -1.68
N ARG A 140 -5.35 -1.82 -2.33
CA ARG A 140 -5.13 -1.87 -3.78
C ARG A 140 -4.60 -3.21 -4.24
N TYR A 141 -3.54 -3.72 -3.59
CA TYR A 141 -2.87 -4.95 -4.03
C TYR A 141 -3.65 -6.23 -3.71
N MET A 142 -4.55 -6.22 -2.72
CA MET A 142 -5.46 -7.36 -2.50
C MET A 142 -6.26 -7.69 -3.77
N SER A 143 -6.62 -6.70 -4.59
CA SER A 143 -7.43 -6.89 -5.81
C SER A 143 -6.88 -7.96 -6.75
N TRP A 144 -5.56 -8.15 -6.79
CA TRP A 144 -4.91 -9.15 -7.64
C TRP A 144 -5.06 -10.59 -7.14
N SER A 145 -5.25 -10.76 -5.83
CA SER A 145 -5.20 -12.07 -5.18
C SER A 145 -6.59 -12.55 -4.73
N LEU A 146 -7.55 -11.64 -4.52
CA LEU A 146 -8.89 -11.96 -4.01
C LEU A 146 -9.66 -12.99 -4.84
N GLY A 147 -9.49 -12.99 -6.17
CA GLY A 147 -10.20 -13.92 -7.05
C GLY A 147 -9.52 -15.28 -7.23
N VAL A 148 -8.26 -15.43 -6.78
CA VAL A 148 -7.42 -16.58 -7.14
C VAL A 148 -6.74 -17.26 -5.94
N TRP A 149 -7.01 -16.80 -4.72
CA TRP A 149 -6.32 -17.24 -3.51
C TRP A 149 -6.51 -18.73 -3.18
N GLU A 150 -7.64 -19.32 -3.57
CA GLU A 150 -7.90 -20.75 -3.34
C GLU A 150 -7.06 -21.64 -4.24
N GLN A 151 -6.81 -21.22 -5.48
CA GLN A 151 -6.06 -22.02 -6.46
C GLN A 151 -4.54 -21.79 -6.36
N HIS A 152 -4.11 -20.69 -5.75
CA HIS A 152 -2.72 -20.24 -5.78
C HIS A 152 -2.21 -19.92 -4.37
N PRO A 153 -1.35 -20.79 -3.78
CA PRO A 153 -0.80 -20.56 -2.44
C PRO A 153 -0.09 -19.20 -2.27
N HIS A 154 0.62 -18.74 -3.30
CA HIS A 154 1.27 -17.43 -3.27
C HIS A 154 0.26 -16.27 -3.16
N ALA A 155 -0.88 -16.36 -3.84
CA ALA A 155 -1.93 -15.35 -3.77
C ALA A 155 -2.55 -15.30 -2.36
N LYS A 156 -2.66 -16.45 -1.69
CA LYS A 156 -3.09 -16.52 -0.29
C LYS A 156 -2.08 -15.84 0.65
N ASP A 157 -0.79 -16.07 0.46
CA ASP A 157 0.26 -15.44 1.26
C ASP A 157 0.31 -13.91 1.01
N ASP A 158 0.13 -13.50 -0.23
CA ASP A 158 0.00 -12.10 -0.62
C ASP A 158 -1.20 -11.43 0.06
N LEU A 159 -2.38 -12.07 0.09
CA LEU A 159 -3.53 -11.57 0.86
C LEU A 159 -3.18 -11.39 2.33
N LYS A 160 -2.51 -12.36 2.96
CA LYS A 160 -2.11 -12.23 4.38
C LYS A 160 -1.20 -11.02 4.60
N LYS A 161 -0.22 -10.83 3.72
CA LYS A 161 0.67 -9.66 3.74
C LYS A 161 -0.12 -8.36 3.57
N TYR A 162 -0.97 -8.26 2.56
CA TYR A 162 -1.72 -7.03 2.28
C TYR A 162 -2.75 -6.72 3.36
N MET A 163 -3.46 -7.71 3.90
CA MET A 163 -4.33 -7.54 5.07
C MET A 163 -3.56 -7.02 6.29
N LYS A 164 -2.30 -7.42 6.45
CA LYS A 164 -1.42 -6.89 7.51
C LYS A 164 -1.00 -5.45 7.25
N MET A 165 -0.71 -5.06 6.00
CA MET A 165 -0.50 -3.66 5.63
C MET A 165 -1.71 -2.79 6.00
N VAL A 166 -2.94 -3.28 5.78
CA VAL A 166 -4.16 -2.57 6.19
C VAL A 166 -4.31 -2.52 7.71
N THR A 167 -4.15 -3.64 8.40
CA THR A 167 -4.54 -3.71 9.81
C THR A 167 -3.43 -3.35 10.80
N GLN A 168 -2.17 -3.45 10.38
CA GLN A 168 -0.95 -3.28 11.18
C GLN A 168 0.19 -2.67 10.32
N PRO A 169 0.02 -1.47 9.76
CA PRO A 169 0.91 -0.93 8.72
C PRO A 169 2.38 -0.77 9.15
N LEU A 170 2.69 -0.64 10.44
CA LEU A 170 4.07 -0.51 10.93
C LEU A 170 4.77 -1.86 11.20
N PHE A 171 4.05 -2.97 11.00
CA PHE A 171 4.52 -4.32 11.25
C PHE A 171 4.34 -5.22 10.04
N SER A 172 3.89 -4.69 8.90
CA SER A 172 3.42 -5.44 7.74
C SER A 172 4.53 -6.12 6.97
#